data_AF-A0A843RMN5-F1
#
_entry.id   AF-A0A843RMN5-F1
#
_cell.length_a   1.000
_cell.length_b   1.000
_cell.length_c   1.000
_cell.angle_alpha   90.00
_cell.angle_beta   90.00
_cell.angle_gamma   90.00
#
_symmetry.space_group_name_H-M   'P 1'
#
loop_
_entity.id
_entity.type
_entity.pdbx_description
1 polymer ?
#
loop_
_entity_poly.entity_id
_entity_poly.type
_entity_poly.pdbx_seq_one_letter_code
_entity_poly.pdbx_strand_id
1 'polypeptide(L)'
;MSQSPSAAQHYARAGELTGRILSALTAAGKDLDRLTAADLSPYDQFHSRGHKATAELAELLSPQPGQLLLDLGCGIGGPARWLAQERGCQVFGLDLT
;
A
#
# COMPACT_ATOMS: atom_id res chain seq x y z
N MET A 1 2.90 -24.70 -26.54
CA MET A 1 3.11 -24.11 -25.21
C MET A 1 2.47 -22.73 -25.24
N SER A 2 1.31 -22.55 -24.63
CA SER A 2 0.68 -21.22 -24.54
C SER A 2 1.51 -20.36 -23.61
N GLN A 3 2.01 -19.22 -24.10
CA GLN A 3 2.63 -18.23 -23.24
C GLN A 3 1.54 -17.68 -22.31
N SER A 4 1.65 -17.97 -21.02
CA SER A 4 0.85 -17.29 -20.01
C SER A 4 1.18 -15.79 -20.07
N PRO A 5 0.17 -14.89 -20.03
CA PRO A 5 0.44 -13.46 -19.97
C PRO A 5 1.35 -13.16 -18.77
N SER A 6 2.28 -12.22 -18.93
CA SER A 6 3.18 -11.86 -17.82
C SER A 6 2.37 -11.34 -16.64
N ALA A 7 2.86 -11.51 -15.41
CA ALA A 7 2.17 -11.02 -14.21
C ALA A 7 1.80 -9.52 -14.34
N ALA A 8 2.68 -8.72 -14.96
CA ALA A 8 2.44 -7.31 -15.26
C ALA A 8 1.23 -7.06 -16.18
N GLN A 9 1.00 -7.90 -17.20
CA GLN A 9 -0.16 -7.75 -18.10
C GLN A 9 -1.49 -8.06 -17.41
N HIS A 10 -1.50 -8.91 -16.38
CA HIS A 10 -2.71 -9.24 -15.63
C HIS A 10 -3.22 -8.06 -14.78
N TYR A 11 -2.33 -7.16 -14.34
CA TYR A 11 -2.67 -6.01 -13.49
C TYR A 11 -2.89 -4.69 -14.25
N ALA A 12 -2.72 -4.67 -15.58
CA ALA A 12 -2.73 -3.46 -16.40
C ALA A 12 -4.11 -2.75 -16.56
N ARG A 13 -5.20 -3.22 -15.93
CA ARG A 13 -6.53 -2.54 -15.94
C ARG A 13 -6.62 -1.35 -14.96
N ALA A 14 -5.54 -0.59 -14.79
CA ALA A 14 -5.32 0.33 -13.68
C ALA A 14 -6.19 1.61 -13.69
N GLY A 15 -6.65 2.06 -14.86
CA GLY A 15 -7.33 3.36 -15.02
C GLY A 15 -8.71 3.42 -14.35
N GLU A 16 -9.54 2.40 -14.53
CA GLU A 16 -10.92 2.39 -14.02
C GLU A 16 -10.98 2.26 -12.49
N LEU A 17 -10.05 1.50 -11.90
CA LEU A 17 -9.99 1.31 -10.45
C LEU A 17 -9.58 2.60 -9.73
N THR A 18 -8.55 3.28 -10.25
CA THR A 18 -8.04 4.53 -9.67
C THR A 18 -9.15 5.59 -9.62
N GLY A 19 -9.89 5.79 -10.73
CA GLY A 19 -11.00 6.73 -10.77
C GLY A 19 -12.10 6.43 -9.76
N ARG A 20 -12.41 5.14 -9.54
CA ARG A 20 -13.40 4.70 -8.54
C ARG A 20 -12.94 4.97 -7.11
N ILE A 21 -11.66 4.74 -6.80
CA ILE A 21 -11.10 5.03 -5.47
C ILE A 21 -11.11 6.53 -5.20
N LEU A 22 -10.64 7.35 -6.14
CA LEU A 22 -10.65 8.82 -6.00
C LEU A 22 -12.08 9.36 -5.81
N SER A 23 -13.05 8.84 -6.56
CA SER A 23 -14.46 9.22 -6.41
C SER A 23 -15.00 8.85 -5.02
N ALA A 24 -14.65 7.67 -4.50
CA ALA A 24 -15.05 7.24 -3.16
C ALA A 24 -14.42 8.11 -2.07
N LEU A 25 -13.14 8.49 -2.21
CA LEU A 25 -12.45 9.40 -1.28
C LEU A 25 -13.10 10.78 -1.26
N THR A 26 -13.39 11.37 -2.41
CA THR A 26 -14.10 12.65 -2.51
C THR A 26 -15.50 12.57 -1.90
N ALA A 27 -16.24 11.50 -2.18
CA ALA A 27 -17.58 11.30 -1.60
C ALA A 27 -17.54 11.13 -0.07
N ALA A 28 -16.44 10.60 0.48
CA ALA A 28 -16.16 10.53 1.91
C ALA A 28 -15.67 11.87 2.51
N GLY A 29 -15.64 12.96 1.72
CA GLY A 29 -15.24 14.28 2.17
C GLY A 29 -13.72 14.46 2.32
N LYS A 30 -12.91 13.60 1.70
CA LYS A 30 -11.44 13.69 1.76
C LYS A 30 -10.91 14.72 0.76
N ASP A 31 -9.89 15.44 1.19
CA ASP A 31 -9.09 16.31 0.34
C ASP A 31 -8.02 15.47 -0.36
N LEU A 32 -8.12 15.37 -1.69
CA LEU A 32 -7.23 14.52 -2.50
C LEU A 32 -5.77 15.03 -2.49
N ASP A 33 -5.56 16.32 -2.22
CA ASP A 33 -4.22 16.91 -2.16
C ASP A 33 -3.55 16.70 -0.78
N ARG A 34 -4.31 16.19 0.20
CA ARG A 34 -3.86 16.01 1.59
C ARG A 34 -4.21 14.63 2.16
N LEU A 35 -4.22 13.62 1.32
CA LEU A 35 -4.48 12.23 1.74
C LEU A 35 -3.40 11.72 2.68
N THR A 36 -3.84 11.03 3.73
CA THR A 36 -2.98 10.30 4.66
C THR A 36 -2.91 8.81 4.30
N ALA A 37 -1.93 8.09 4.83
CA ALA A 37 -1.88 6.63 4.68
C ALA A 37 -3.12 5.95 5.28
N ALA A 38 -3.71 6.53 6.34
CA ALA A 38 -4.94 6.03 6.94
C ALA A 38 -6.14 6.14 5.98
N ASP A 39 -6.24 7.22 5.21
CA ASP A 39 -7.30 7.42 4.22
C ASP A 39 -7.24 6.37 3.09
N LEU A 40 -6.03 5.93 2.75
CA LEU A 40 -5.78 4.95 1.68
C LEU A 40 -5.79 3.50 2.15
N SER A 41 -5.62 3.26 3.46
CA SER A 41 -5.52 1.92 4.06
C SER A 41 -6.61 0.90 3.67
N PRO A 42 -7.88 1.29 3.41
CA PRO A 42 -8.90 0.34 2.95
C PRO A 42 -8.69 -0.15 1.50
N TYR A 43 -7.88 0.57 0.73
CA TYR A 43 -7.72 0.37 -0.71
C TYR A 43 -6.32 -0.09 -1.11
N ASP A 44 -5.31 0.00 -0.23
CA ASP A 44 -3.91 -0.20 -0.60
C ASP A 44 -3.16 -1.32 0.13
N GLN A 45 -3.88 -2.14 0.90
CA GLN A 45 -3.36 -3.30 1.62
C GLN A 45 -4.13 -4.57 1.23
N PHE A 46 -3.80 -5.13 0.07
CA PHE A 46 -4.54 -6.24 -0.56
C PHE A 46 -4.28 -7.64 0.06
N HIS A 47 -3.51 -7.72 1.15
CA HIS A 47 -3.37 -8.97 1.90
C HIS A 47 -4.62 -9.25 2.74
N SER A 48 -4.89 -10.52 3.03
CA SER A 48 -6.15 -11.01 3.62
C SER A 48 -6.56 -10.38 4.95
N ARG A 49 -5.62 -9.75 5.67
CA ARG A 49 -5.84 -9.10 6.97
C ARG A 49 -5.75 -7.56 6.93
N GLY A 50 -5.39 -6.99 5.78
CA GLY A 50 -5.22 -5.56 5.55
C GLY A 50 -4.45 -4.84 6.66
N HIS A 51 -4.78 -3.57 6.88
CA HIS A 51 -4.11 -2.69 7.85
C HIS A 51 -3.86 -3.30 9.24
N LYS A 52 -4.81 -4.10 9.75
CA LYS A 52 -4.68 -4.73 11.08
C LYS A 52 -3.43 -5.61 11.18
N ALA A 53 -3.13 -6.41 10.17
CA ALA A 53 -1.92 -7.24 10.18
C ALA A 53 -0.64 -6.40 10.09
N THR A 54 -0.65 -5.32 9.31
CA THR A 54 0.48 -4.40 9.22
C THR A 54 0.79 -3.77 10.58
N ALA A 55 -0.24 -3.33 11.31
CA ALA A 55 -0.07 -2.78 12.65
C ALA A 55 0.48 -3.83 13.63
N GLU A 56 -0.08 -5.05 13.64
CA GLU A 56 0.40 -6.15 14.49
C GLU A 56 1.85 -6.52 14.19
N LEU A 57 2.25 -6.57 12.91
CA LEU A 57 3.64 -6.82 12.50
C LEU A 57 4.57 -5.68 12.94
N ALA A 58 4.12 -4.43 12.85
CA ALA A 58 4.91 -3.29 13.30
C ALA A 58 5.12 -3.29 14.81
N GLU A 59 4.14 -3.73 15.60
CA GLU A 59 4.32 -3.93 17.05
C GLU A 59 5.38 -5.01 17.33
N LEU A 60 5.32 -6.14 16.63
CA LEU A 60 6.31 -7.21 16.78
C LEU A 60 7.72 -6.79 16.37
N LEU A 61 7.83 -6.04 15.28
CA LEU A 61 9.11 -5.53 14.78
C LEU A 61 9.65 -4.40 15.66
N SER A 62 8.77 -3.60 16.28
CA SER A 62 9.08 -2.44 17.11
C SER A 62 10.14 -1.50 16.47
N PRO A 63 9.95 -1.08 15.21
CA PRO A 63 10.94 -0.28 14.51
C PRO A 63 11.03 1.12 15.15
N GLN A 64 12.24 1.66 15.16
CA GLN A 64 12.51 2.99 15.68
C GLN A 64 12.43 4.04 14.57
N PRO A 65 12.01 5.28 14.87
CA PRO A 65 12.04 6.36 13.91
C PRO A 65 13.43 6.53 13.27
N GLY A 66 13.45 6.75 11.96
CA GLY A 66 14.67 6.87 11.16
C GLY A 66 15.30 5.56 10.72
N GLN A 67 14.86 4.39 11.21
CA GLN A 67 15.36 3.10 10.74
C GLN A 67 14.99 2.82 9.29
N LEU A 68 15.88 2.10 8.61
CA LEU A 68 15.68 1.61 7.26
C LEU A 68 15.01 0.23 7.30
N LEU A 69 13.91 0.07 6.58
CA LEU A 69 13.16 -1.18 6.44
C LEU A 69 13.13 -1.60 4.96
N LEU A 70 13.11 -2.90 4.72
CA LEU A 70 12.93 -3.51 3.40
C LEU A 70 11.59 -4.25 3.37
N ASP A 71 10.70 -3.86 2.46
CA ASP A 71 9.41 -4.50 2.21
C ASP A 71 9.49 -5.32 0.92
N LEU A 72 9.53 -6.65 1.07
CA LEU A 72 9.62 -7.60 -0.04
C LEU A 72 8.22 -8.08 -0.45
N GLY A 73 7.86 -7.87 -1.73
CA GLY A 73 6.49 -8.03 -2.19
C GLY A 73 5.62 -6.85 -1.76
N CYS A 74 6.16 -5.63 -1.86
CA CYS A 74 5.50 -4.42 -1.36
C CYS A 74 4.22 -4.07 -2.12
N GLY A 75 3.97 -4.68 -3.29
CA GLY A 75 2.86 -4.35 -4.16
C GLY A 75 2.81 -2.84 -4.43
N ILE A 76 1.65 -2.23 -4.19
CA ILE A 76 1.47 -0.78 -4.36
C ILE A 76 1.91 0.06 -3.14
N GLY A 77 2.55 -0.55 -2.14
CA GLY A 77 3.26 0.14 -1.06
C GLY A 77 2.41 0.64 0.11
N GLY A 78 1.20 0.13 0.31
CA GLY A 78 0.33 0.54 1.43
C GLY A 78 0.97 0.35 2.81
N PRO A 79 1.50 -0.85 3.15
CA PRO A 79 2.20 -1.06 4.41
C PRO A 79 3.42 -0.14 4.58
N ALA A 80 4.22 0.03 3.53
CA ALA A 80 5.39 0.91 3.54
C ALA A 80 5.02 2.37 3.82
N ARG A 81 3.99 2.92 3.17
CA ARG A 81 3.50 4.29 3.46
C ARG A 81 3.03 4.43 4.89
N TRP A 82 2.29 3.43 5.39
CA TRP A 82 1.81 3.44 6.76
C TRP A 82 2.95 3.41 7.78
N LEU A 83 3.97 2.55 7.59
CA LEU A 83 5.15 2.49 8.45
C LEU A 83 5.95 3.80 8.43
N ALA A 84 6.11 4.42 7.27
CA ALA A 84 6.81 5.70 7.16
C ALA A 84 6.08 6.82 7.93
N GLN A 85 4.75 6.90 7.80
CA GLN A 85 3.95 7.92 8.46
C GLN A 85 3.81 7.68 9.97
N GLU A 86 3.43 6.47 10.39
CA GLU A 86 3.05 6.18 11.78
C GLU A 86 4.24 5.80 12.68
N ARG A 87 5.34 5.29 12.08
CA ARG A 87 6.54 4.89 12.84
C ARG A 87 7.77 5.76 12.52
N GLY A 88 7.66 6.67 11.56
CA GLY A 88 8.77 7.54 11.17
C GLY A 88 9.92 6.78 10.50
N CYS A 89 9.65 5.60 9.93
CA CYS A 89 10.68 4.79 9.27
C CYS A 89 10.94 5.23 7.83
N GLN A 90 12.09 4.83 7.29
CA GLN A 90 12.38 4.90 5.86
C GLN A 90 12.22 3.50 5.28
N VAL A 91 11.34 3.33 4.29
CA VAL A 91 10.99 2.01 3.77
C VAL A 91 11.36 1.90 2.29
N PHE A 92 12.14 0.88 1.94
CA PHE A 92 12.43 0.49 0.57
C PHE A 92 11.52 -0.67 0.20
N GLY A 93 10.71 -0.48 -0.86
CA GLY A 93 9.86 -1.52 -1.41
C GLY A 93 10.52 -2.22 -2.59
N LEU A 94 10.42 -3.55 -2.65
CA LEU A 94 10.77 -4.36 -3.81
C LEU A 94 9.55 -5.21 -4.19
N ASP A 95 9.11 -5.09 -5.43
CA ASP A 95 8.05 -5.92 -6.01
C ASP A 95 8.50 -6.49 -7.38
N LEU A 96 7.78 -7.50 -7.87
CA LEU A 96 8.08 -8.16 -9.14
C LEU A 96 7.39 -7.51 -10.35
N THR A 97 6.56 -6.49 -10.12
CA THR A 97 5.70 -5.86 -11.13
C THR A 97 6.03 -4.40 -11.42
#